data_AF-A0A9D4HP44-F1
#
_entry.id   AF-A0A9D4HP44-F1
#
_cell.length_a   1.000
_cell.length_b   1.000
_cell.length_c   1.000
_cell.angle_alpha   90.00
_cell.angle_beta   90.00
_cell.angle_gamma   90.00
#
_symmetry.space_group_name_H-M   'P 1'
#
loop_
_entity.id
_entity.type
_entity.pdbx_description
1 polymer ?
#
loop_
_entity_poly.entity_id
_entity_poly.type
_entity_poly.pdbx_seq_one_letter_code
_entity_poly.pdbx_strand_id
1 'polypeptide(L)'
;MDEQMEHCVLRRLNGGQKKTVTHILYADWKQDRSVPNSPANFIQFIHNVEQLATEGSNSGPVVLHCLDGAKMCGLFSVVSTLLQKIEIDHEVRVVNTVRKVKVGRHGAISTQEQFDFCHECVLQYIHSFGIYSNIAVS
;
A
#
# COMPACT_ATOMS: atom_id res chain seq x y z
N MET A 1 1.66 14.16 9.56
CA MET A 1 1.53 12.75 9.12
C MET A 1 1.95 11.92 10.30
N ASP A 2 1.00 11.23 10.92
CA ASP A 2 1.24 10.44 12.14
C ASP A 2 1.46 8.98 11.73
N GLU A 3 2.68 8.69 11.28
CA GLU A 3 3.15 7.32 11.13
C GLU A 3 3.88 6.92 12.41
N GLN A 4 3.53 5.77 12.97
CA GLN A 4 4.18 5.23 14.15
C GLN A 4 4.95 3.97 13.75
N MET A 5 6.26 3.98 13.97
CA MET A 5 7.15 2.86 13.66
C MET A 5 7.68 2.26 14.96
N GLU A 6 7.53 0.94 15.11
CA GLU A 6 8.03 0.19 16.25
C GLU A 6 8.91 -0.98 15.78
N HIS A 7 10.00 -1.23 16.50
CA HIS A 7 10.87 -2.38 16.26
C HIS A 7 10.67 -3.43 17.35
N CYS A 8 10.23 -4.63 16.96
CA CYS A 8 10.07 -5.76 17.85
C CYS A 8 11.12 -6.84 17.54
N VAL A 9 11.75 -7.43 18.55
CA VAL A 9 12.67 -8.56 18.35
C VAL A 9 11.95 -9.85 18.72
N LEU A 10 11.62 -10.64 17.72
CA LEU A 10 11.06 -11.98 17.90
C LEU A 10 12.19 -12.98 18.16
N ARG A 11 12.04 -13.77 19.23
CA ARG A 11 12.97 -14.85 19.58
C ARG A 11 12.28 -16.20 19.41
N ARG A 12 12.88 -17.08 18.61
CA ARG A 12 12.42 -18.46 18.49
C ARG A 12 12.70 -19.21 19.80
N LEU A 13 11.65 -19.77 20.42
CA LEU A 13 11.75 -20.47 21.71
C LEU A 13 12.71 -21.67 21.67
N ASN A 14 12.75 -22.43 20.56
CA ASN A 14 13.48 -23.69 20.47
C ASN A 14 14.74 -23.64 19.58
N GLY A 15 15.46 -22.52 19.53
CA GLY A 15 16.68 -22.46 18.70
C GLY A 15 17.50 -21.18 18.78
N GLY A 16 17.16 -20.24 19.68
CA GLY A 16 17.96 -19.05 19.94
C GLY A 16 17.99 -18.00 18.81
N GLN A 17 17.54 -18.34 17.60
CA GLN A 17 17.44 -17.41 16.47
C GLN A 17 16.54 -16.23 16.83
N LYS A 18 17.05 -15.03 16.57
CA LYS A 18 16.32 -13.77 16.72
C LYS A 18 16.05 -13.20 15.33
N LYS A 19 14.88 -12.62 15.15
CA LYS A 19 14.54 -11.79 13.99
C LYS A 19 13.98 -10.47 14.48
N THR A 20 14.46 -9.37 13.91
CA THR A 20 13.86 -8.06 14.12
C THR A 20 12.71 -7.91 13.15
N VAL A 21 11.55 -7.51 13.65
CA VAL A 21 10.35 -7.20 12.88
C VAL A 21 10.06 -5.72 13.07
N THR A 22 9.88 -5.00 11.98
CA THR A 22 9.45 -3.59 12.00
C THR A 22 7.96 -3.55 11.78
N HIS A 23 7.23 -2.94 12.70
CA HIS A 23 5.82 -2.64 12.57
C HIS A 23 5.66 -1.16 12.22
N ILE A 24 4.83 -0.88 11.22
CA ILE A 24 4.52 0.48 10.79
C ILE A 24 3.01 0.62 10.82
N LEU A 25 2.54 1.58 11.60
CA LEU A 25 1.12 1.88 11.77
C LEU A 25 0.79 3.18 11.02
N TYR A 26 -0.19 3.09 10.13
CA TYR A 26 -0.80 4.26 9.50
C TYR A 26 -1.94 4.78 10.39
N ALA A 27 -1.67 5.79 11.21
CA ALA A 27 -2.62 6.25 12.24
C ALA A 27 -3.69 7.24 11.70
N ASP A 28 -3.46 7.84 10.52
CA ASP A 28 -4.35 8.86 9.91
C ASP A 28 -5.55 8.25 9.15
N TRP A 29 -5.82 6.94 9.32
CA TRP A 29 -7.00 6.27 8.76
C TRP A 29 -7.97 5.89 9.86
N LYS A 30 -8.99 6.71 10.04
CA LYS A 30 -10.06 6.44 11.01
C LYS A 30 -10.92 5.25 10.57
N GLN A 31 -11.30 4.40 11.52
CA GLN A 31 -12.05 3.16 11.26
C GLN A 31 -13.45 3.38 10.66
N ASP A 32 -14.04 4.56 10.85
CA ASP A 32 -15.34 4.95 10.32
C ASP A 32 -15.28 5.39 8.84
N ARG A 33 -14.08 5.52 8.27
CA ARG A 33 -13.89 5.95 6.87
C ARG A 33 -13.51 4.79 5.96
N SER A 34 -14.08 4.79 4.76
CA SER A 34 -13.78 3.76 3.76
C SER A 34 -12.42 3.98 3.06
N VAL A 35 -11.91 5.22 3.11
CA VAL A 35 -10.64 5.68 2.49
C VAL A 35 -9.84 6.60 3.44
N PRO A 36 -8.51 6.73 3.24
CA PRO A 36 -7.67 7.72 3.93
C PRO A 36 -8.08 9.18 3.66
N ASN A 37 -7.64 10.10 4.53
CA ASN A 37 -7.95 11.52 4.40
C ASN A 37 -7.21 12.24 3.27
N SER A 38 -6.03 11.74 2.91
CA SER A 38 -5.13 12.37 1.96
C SER A 38 -4.49 11.31 1.07
N PRO A 39 -4.73 11.34 -0.25
CA PRO A 39 -4.02 10.50 -1.21
C PRO A 39 -2.50 10.66 -1.10
N ALA A 40 -2.01 11.90 -0.89
CA ALA A 40 -0.58 12.17 -0.78
C ALA A 40 0.07 11.51 0.44
N ASN A 41 -0.57 11.59 1.61
CA ASN A 41 -0.06 10.93 2.82
C ASN A 41 -0.07 9.40 2.65
N PHE A 42 -1.10 8.86 1.99
CA PHE A 42 -1.22 7.43 1.76
C PHE A 42 -0.17 6.89 0.77
N ILE A 43 0.10 7.64 -0.30
CA ILE A 43 1.19 7.34 -1.25
C ILE A 43 2.53 7.34 -0.52
N GLN A 44 2.81 8.36 0.29
CA GLN A 44 4.05 8.44 1.05
C GLN A 44 4.21 7.26 2.01
N PHE A 45 3.13 6.86 2.69
CA PHE A 45 3.13 5.68 3.56
C PHE A 45 3.48 4.40 2.79
N ILE A 46 2.90 4.20 1.59
CA ILE A 46 3.22 3.06 0.73
C ILE A 46 4.71 3.05 0.38
N HIS A 47 5.28 4.18 -0.04
CA HIS A 47 6.71 4.27 -0.34
C HIS A 47 7.58 3.93 0.87
N ASN A 48 7.24 4.44 2.06
CA ASN A 48 7.99 4.15 3.28
C ASN A 48 7.99 2.64 3.58
N VAL A 49 6.85 1.96 3.40
CA VAL A 49 6.73 0.50 3.58
C VAL A 49 7.58 -0.25 2.55
N GLU A 50 7.52 0.13 1.28
CA GLU A 50 8.27 -0.52 0.20
C GLU A 50 9.79 -0.31 0.31
N GLN A 51 10.21 0.90 0.71
CA GLN A 51 11.61 1.23 0.99
C GLN A 51 12.14 0.36 2.14
N LEU A 52 11.42 0.29 3.26
CA LEU A 52 11.82 -0.54 4.40
C LEU A 52 11.85 -2.03 4.07
N ALA A 53 10.95 -2.50 3.20
CA ALA A 53 10.95 -3.87 2.72
C ALA A 53 12.19 -4.19 1.85
N THR A 54 12.69 -3.20 1.11
CA THR A 54 13.85 -3.35 0.21
C THR A 54 15.18 -3.19 0.96
N GLU A 55 15.26 -2.24 1.90
CA GLU A 55 16.45 -1.97 2.72
C GLU A 55 16.65 -2.99 3.85
N GLY A 56 15.57 -3.65 4.27
CA GLY A 56 15.61 -4.66 5.31
C GLY A 56 16.47 -5.87 4.92
N SER A 57 17.36 -6.29 5.83
CA SER A 57 18.10 -7.57 5.72
C SER A 57 17.22 -8.82 5.88
N ASN A 58 15.90 -8.63 6.02
CA ASN A 58 14.92 -9.70 6.13
C ASN A 58 14.36 -10.05 4.75
N SER A 59 14.77 -11.20 4.20
CA SER A 59 14.11 -11.77 3.02
C SER A 59 12.75 -12.36 3.42
N GLY A 60 11.68 -11.62 3.19
CA GLY A 60 10.32 -12.08 3.48
C GLY A 60 9.24 -11.15 2.93
N PRO A 61 8.01 -11.65 2.78
CA PRO A 61 6.89 -10.83 2.34
C PRO A 61 6.52 -9.79 3.39
N VAL A 62 6.07 -8.61 2.94
CA VAL A 62 5.42 -7.63 3.81
C VAL A 62 4.08 -8.20 4.29
N VAL A 63 3.87 -8.19 5.60
CA VAL A 63 2.61 -8.62 6.21
C VAL A 63 1.73 -7.39 6.43
N LEU A 64 0.59 -7.36 5.77
CA LEU A 64 -0.42 -6.31 5.92
C LEU A 64 -1.61 -6.86 6.73
N HIS A 65 -2.07 -6.10 7.71
CA HIS A 65 -3.29 -6.41 8.43
C HIS A 65 -4.12 -5.14 8.68
N CYS A 66 -5.44 -5.33 8.82
CA CYS A 66 -6.38 -4.29 9.23
C CYS A 66 -7.38 -4.90 10.22
N LEU A 67 -8.67 -4.53 10.15
CA LEU A 67 -9.70 -5.14 11.00
C LEU A 67 -10.10 -6.54 10.49
N ASP A 68 -10.47 -6.65 9.21
CA ASP A 68 -10.93 -7.89 8.57
C ASP A 68 -9.89 -8.50 7.61
N GLY A 69 -8.73 -7.83 7.47
CA GLY A 69 -7.67 -8.22 6.54
C GLY A 69 -8.03 -8.05 5.06
N ALA A 70 -9.19 -7.48 4.72
CA ALA A 70 -9.70 -7.41 3.35
C ALA A 70 -9.79 -5.99 2.82
N LYS A 71 -10.48 -5.09 3.53
CA LYS A 71 -10.86 -3.78 2.96
C LYS A 71 -9.67 -2.83 2.83
N MET A 72 -9.08 -2.45 3.97
CA MET A 72 -7.97 -1.48 4.00
C MET A 72 -6.70 -2.08 3.40
N CYS A 73 -6.42 -3.37 3.71
CA CYS A 73 -5.32 -4.10 3.09
C CYS A 73 -5.49 -4.20 1.57
N GLY A 74 -6.72 -4.40 1.09
CA GLY A 74 -7.04 -4.45 -0.33
C GLY A 74 -6.76 -3.11 -1.02
N LEU A 75 -7.16 -1.99 -0.41
CA LEU A 75 -6.86 -0.66 -0.94
C LEU A 75 -5.35 -0.41 -0.99
N PHE A 76 -4.62 -0.73 0.08
CA PHE A 76 -3.16 -0.65 0.08
C PHE A 76 -2.54 -1.48 -1.05
N SER A 77 -2.91 -2.75 -1.18
CA SER A 77 -2.35 -3.64 -2.21
C SER A 77 -2.64 -3.15 -3.62
N VAL A 78 -3.85 -2.63 -3.87
CA VAL A 78 -4.22 -2.06 -5.17
C VAL A 78 -3.38 -0.82 -5.48
N VAL A 79 -3.32 0.15 -4.56
CA VAL A 79 -2.60 1.40 -4.80
C VAL A 79 -1.10 1.14 -4.96
N SER A 80 -0.47 0.35 -4.09
CA SER A 80 0.94 -0.06 -4.24
C SER A 80 1.21 -0.69 -5.62
N THR A 81 0.35 -1.61 -6.07
CA THR A 81 0.48 -2.21 -7.42
C THR A 81 0.31 -1.18 -8.54
N LEU A 82 -0.56 -0.17 -8.36
CA LEU A 82 -0.74 0.89 -9.35
C LEU A 82 0.51 1.77 -9.44
N LEU A 83 1.07 2.18 -8.30
CA LEU A 83 2.27 3.02 -8.24
C LEU A 83 3.46 2.31 -8.90
N GLN A 84 3.70 1.05 -8.54
CA GLN A 84 4.78 0.25 -9.16
C GLN A 84 4.63 0.11 -10.68
N LYS A 85 3.40 -0.05 -11.18
CA LYS A 85 3.16 -0.10 -12.64
C LYS A 85 3.43 1.23 -13.33
N ILE A 86 3.11 2.35 -12.69
CA ILE A 86 3.43 3.67 -13.23
C ILE A 86 4.95 3.85 -13.33
N GLU A 87 5.68 3.41 -12.30
CA GLU A 87 7.14 3.50 -12.26
C GLU A 87 7.83 2.59 -13.29
N ILE A 88 7.37 1.35 -13.44
CA ILE A 88 8.04 0.33 -14.26
C ILE A 88 7.51 0.30 -15.70
N ASP A 89 6.19 0.29 -15.85
CA ASP A 89 5.53 0.05 -17.15
C ASP A 89 5.13 1.35 -17.85
N HIS A 90 5.08 2.48 -17.12
CA HIS A 90 4.54 3.77 -17.58
C HIS A 90 3.12 3.70 -18.16
N GLU A 91 2.38 2.64 -17.84
CA GLU A 91 0.97 2.44 -18.19
C GLU A 91 0.21 2.00 -16.94
N VAL A 92 -0.96 2.57 -16.72
CA VAL A 92 -1.79 2.20 -15.59
C VAL A 92 -3.25 2.06 -16.01
N ARG A 93 -3.85 0.94 -15.62
CA ARG A 93 -5.29 0.69 -15.78
C ARG A 93 -5.88 0.27 -14.44
N VAL A 94 -6.56 1.20 -13.77
CA VAL A 94 -7.10 1.00 -12.42
C VAL A 94 -8.01 -0.22 -12.35
N VAL A 95 -8.98 -0.32 -13.27
CA VAL A 95 -9.93 -1.44 -13.35
C VAL A 95 -9.23 -2.79 -13.43
N ASN A 96 -8.21 -2.91 -14.27
CA ASN A 96 -7.49 -4.17 -14.47
C ASN A 96 -6.67 -4.55 -13.24
N THR A 97 -6.04 -3.58 -12.58
CA THR A 97 -5.31 -3.82 -11.33
C THR A 97 -6.26 -4.25 -10.20
N VAL A 98 -7.39 -3.56 -10.02
CA VAL A 98 -8.40 -3.94 -9.02
C VAL A 98 -8.90 -5.37 -9.27
N ARG A 99 -9.23 -5.73 -10.51
CA ARG A 99 -9.65 -7.09 -10.87
C ARG A 99 -8.57 -8.13 -10.53
N LYS A 100 -7.30 -7.85 -10.87
CA LYS A 100 -6.18 -8.75 -10.55
C LYS A 100 -6.02 -8.96 -9.04
N VAL A 101 -6.09 -7.91 -8.23
CA VAL A 101 -5.98 -8.02 -6.76
C VAL A 101 -7.18 -8.76 -6.17
N LYS A 102 -8.40 -8.53 -6.69
CA LYS A 102 -9.62 -9.24 -6.25
C LYS A 102 -9.54 -10.75 -6.43
N VAL A 103 -8.81 -11.25 -7.44
CA VAL A 103 -8.59 -12.69 -7.63
C VAL A 103 -7.78 -13.30 -6.47
N GLY A 104 -6.75 -12.58 -6.00
CA GLY A 104 -5.92 -13.05 -4.88
C GLY A 104 -6.57 -12.83 -3.50
N ARG A 105 -7.43 -11.82 -3.37
CA ARG A 105 -8.14 -11.50 -2.12
C ARG A 105 -9.54 -10.98 -2.39
N HIS A 106 -10.52 -11.86 -2.20
CA HIS A 106 -11.93 -11.51 -2.23
C HIS A 106 -12.21 -10.37 -1.23
N GLY A 107 -12.91 -9.32 -1.68
CA GLY A 107 -13.26 -8.16 -0.86
C GLY A 107 -12.32 -6.94 -0.98
N ALA A 108 -11.22 -7.03 -1.72
CA ALA A 108 -10.41 -5.85 -2.05
C ALA A 108 -11.23 -4.84 -2.86
N ILE A 109 -11.30 -3.56 -2.45
CA ILE A 109 -12.14 -2.51 -3.08
C ILE A 109 -13.62 -2.91 -3.17
N SER A 110 -14.34 -2.64 -2.08
CA SER A 110 -15.76 -3.01 -1.93
C SER A 110 -16.73 -1.85 -2.16
N THR A 111 -16.26 -0.60 -2.16
CA THR A 111 -17.10 0.60 -2.33
C THR A 111 -16.65 1.41 -3.54
N GLN A 112 -17.57 2.23 -4.09
CA GLN A 112 -17.24 3.18 -5.15
C GLN A 112 -16.22 4.22 -4.65
N GLU A 113 -16.38 4.71 -3.42
CA GLU A 113 -15.45 5.65 -2.79
C GLU A 113 -14.00 5.13 -2.77
N GLN A 114 -13.79 3.83 -2.47
CA GLN A 114 -12.45 3.22 -2.53
C GLN A 114 -11.90 3.14 -3.95
N PHE A 115 -12.77 2.93 -4.94
CA PHE A 115 -12.38 2.88 -6.34
C PHE A 115 -11.99 4.27 -6.85
N ASP A 116 -12.78 5.29 -6.53
CA ASP A 116 -12.50 6.69 -6.87
C ASP A 116 -11.19 7.15 -6.21
N PHE A 117 -10.97 6.78 -4.95
CA PHE A 117 -9.72 7.07 -4.25
C PHE A 117 -8.48 6.43 -4.93
N CYS A 118 -8.61 5.23 -5.53
CA CYS A 118 -7.51 4.68 -6.33
C CYS A 118 -7.16 5.59 -7.52
N HIS A 119 -8.16 6.18 -8.19
CA HIS A 119 -7.92 7.13 -9.27
C HIS A 119 -7.28 8.42 -8.75
N GLU A 120 -7.74 8.95 -7.61
CA GLU A 120 -7.14 10.11 -6.96
C GLU A 120 -5.66 9.89 -6.62
N CYS A 121 -5.31 8.73 -6.06
CA CYS A 121 -3.91 8.37 -5.79
C CYS A 121 -3.06 8.35 -7.07
N VAL A 122 -3.57 7.77 -8.16
CA VAL A 122 -2.86 7.72 -9.44
C VAL A 122 -2.62 9.13 -9.99
N LEU A 123 -3.65 9.97 -10.01
CA LEU A 123 -3.54 11.35 -10.49
C LEU A 123 -2.57 12.16 -9.62
N GLN A 124 -2.70 12.05 -8.30
CA GLN A 124 -1.82 12.71 -7.34
C GLN A 124 -0.36 12.28 -7.56
N TYR A 125 -0.12 10.99 -7.74
CA TYR A 125 1.22 10.45 -7.97
C TYR A 125 1.82 11.01 -9.28
N ILE A 126 1.08 10.96 -10.39
CA ILE A 126 1.55 11.51 -11.68
C ILE A 126 1.85 13.01 -11.57
N HIS A 127 0.98 13.78 -10.91
CA HIS A 127 1.17 15.22 -10.69
C HIS A 127 2.40 15.53 -9.81
N SER A 128 2.59 14.77 -8.73
CA SER A 128 3.72 14.96 -7.80
C SER A 128 5.07 14.58 -8.41
N PHE A 129 5.11 13.59 -9.32
CA PHE A 129 6.36 13.10 -9.89
C PHE A 129 6.74 13.69 -11.26
N GLY A 130 5.92 14.57 -11.86
CA GLY A 130 6.32 15.61 -12.83
C GLY A 130 7.07 15.23 -14.13
N ILE A 131 7.52 13.99 -14.31
CA ILE A 131 8.31 13.51 -15.46
C ILE A 131 7.44 12.66 -16.42
N TYR A 132 6.19 12.39 -16.04
CA TYR A 132 5.27 11.49 -16.74
C TYR A 132 4.18 12.21 -17.55
N SER A 133 4.49 13.35 -18.16
CA SER A 133 3.57 14.11 -19.04
C SER A 133 3.07 13.33 -20.28
N ASN A 134 3.50 12.08 -20.47
CA ASN A 134 3.12 11.20 -21.58
C ASN A 134 2.35 9.93 -21.15
N ILE A 135 1.92 9.78 -19.89
CA ILE A 135 1.14 8.59 -19.49
C ILE A 135 -0.32 8.74 -19.93
N ALA A 136 -0.78 7.85 -20.81
CA ALA A 136 -2.18 7.76 -21.20
C ALA A 136 -3.00 7.13 -20.06
N VAL A 137 -3.88 7.91 -19.44
CA VAL A 137 -4.87 7.42 -18.48
C VAL A 137 -6.15 7.08 -19.26
N SER A 138 -6.50 5.78 -19.33
CA SER A 138 -7.71 5.27 -20.00
C SER A 138 -8.64 4.56 -19.05
#